data_AF-B4EB52-F1
#
_entry.id   AF-B4EB52-F1
#
_cell.length_a   1.000
_cell.length_b   1.000
_cell.length_c   1.000
_cell.angle_alpha   90.00
_cell.angle_beta   90.00
_cell.angle_gamma   90.00
#
_symmetry.space_group_name_H-M   'P 1'
#
loop_
_entity.id
_entity.type
_entity.pdbx_description
1 polymer ?
#
loop_
_entity_poly.entity_id
_entity_poly.type
_entity_poly.pdbx_seq_one_letter_code
_entity_poly.pdbx_strand_id
1 'polypeptide(L)'
;MLAVRARPAFAILSDPGLAGRGRHMGLLRWIFGGGKEAPREMPAARSNPVAIEPDAEMVREARDDADEVTRLLQSRIEASGLVVPGKIPELMTKLRGNIGLFQRTSIAGATQGDEPLSVGEKRALGLNTRMKYTREFVEFFRPEVLPTIEPKSALAQILDAVSFEVSRRRALTRFRKAGGGLVTIEPLGDPDACAAAKRLRRRLPLEEAPELPLPTCDADVCRCAFACEPRS
;
A
#
# COMPACT_ATOMS: atom_id res chain seq x y z
N MET A 1 -45.29 -7.19 5.58
CA MET A 1 -44.32 -6.39 4.80
C MET A 1 -43.21 -5.96 5.76
N LEU A 2 -42.07 -6.65 5.75
CA LEU A 2 -40.92 -6.38 6.62
C LEU A 2 -39.76 -5.92 5.73
N ALA A 3 -39.37 -4.66 5.90
CA ALA A 3 -38.25 -4.06 5.21
C ALA A 3 -36.93 -4.59 5.77
N VAL A 4 -36.23 -5.43 5.00
CA VAL A 4 -34.85 -5.82 5.30
C VAL A 4 -33.95 -4.70 4.81
N ARG A 5 -33.50 -3.85 5.74
CA ARG A 5 -32.43 -2.88 5.48
C ARG A 5 -31.13 -3.64 5.20
N ALA A 6 -30.67 -3.59 3.95
CA ALA A 6 -29.33 -3.99 3.59
C ALA A 6 -28.31 -3.17 4.40
N ARG A 7 -27.40 -3.87 5.08
CA ARG A 7 -26.29 -3.26 5.84
C ARG A 7 -25.29 -2.63 4.87
N PRO A 8 -24.64 -1.50 5.22
CA PRO A 8 -23.65 -0.89 4.37
C PRO A 8 -22.42 -1.77 4.25
N ALA A 9 -21.86 -1.84 3.04
CA ALA A 9 -20.54 -2.40 2.77
C ALA A 9 -19.49 -1.66 3.62
N PHE A 10 -18.59 -2.43 4.21
CA PHE A 10 -17.46 -1.92 4.99
C PHE A 10 -16.66 -0.90 4.17
N ALA A 11 -16.79 0.38 4.54
CA ALA A 11 -15.79 1.39 4.21
C ALA A 11 -14.60 1.13 5.14
N ILE A 12 -13.47 0.71 4.58
CA ILE A 12 -12.19 0.84 5.27
C ILE A 12 -11.92 2.35 5.29
N LEU A 13 -12.34 3.00 6.37
CA LEU A 13 -12.02 4.40 6.68
C LEU A 13 -10.50 4.53 6.73
N SER A 14 -9.93 5.03 5.64
CA SER A 14 -8.64 5.71 5.67
C SER A 14 -8.91 7.06 6.33
N ASP A 15 -8.48 7.23 7.57
CA ASP A 15 -8.54 8.50 8.28
C ASP A 15 -7.19 9.21 8.11
N PRO A 16 -7.06 10.27 7.29
CA PRO A 16 -5.83 11.02 7.15
C PRO A 16 -5.99 12.33 7.93
N GLY A 17 -5.84 12.28 9.25
CA GLY A 17 -5.99 13.51 10.02
C GLY A 17 -5.77 13.34 11.50
N LEU A 18 -4.51 13.42 11.94
CA LEU A 18 -4.09 14.03 13.21
C LEU A 18 -2.56 13.91 13.35
N ALA A 19 -1.82 14.60 12.49
CA ALA A 19 -0.43 14.94 12.74
C ALA A 19 -0.19 16.37 12.26
N GLY A 20 0.08 17.28 13.20
CA GLY A 20 0.69 18.57 12.88
C GLY A 20 -0.17 19.81 13.11
N ARG A 21 -0.61 20.04 14.36
CA ARG A 21 -0.68 21.41 14.91
C ARG A 21 -0.07 21.42 16.30
N GLY A 22 1.09 22.05 16.39
CA GLY A 22 1.82 22.27 17.64
C GLY A 22 3.14 22.97 17.32
N ARG A 23 3.08 24.28 17.06
CA ARG A 23 4.27 25.14 16.98
C ARG A 23 4.85 25.31 18.38
N HIS A 24 6.18 25.37 18.44
CA HIS A 24 7.02 26.13 19.37
C HIS A 24 6.48 26.41 20.78
N MET A 25 7.13 25.81 21.78
CA MET A 25 7.61 26.47 23.02
C MET A 25 8.28 25.43 23.91
N GLY A 26 9.53 25.66 24.34
CA GLY A 26 10.19 24.78 25.29
C GLY A 26 11.70 24.63 25.20
N LEU A 27 12.41 25.51 24.50
CA LEU A 27 13.83 25.76 24.70
C LEU A 27 14.01 26.44 26.07
N LEU A 28 13.87 25.70 27.20
CA LEU A 28 14.19 26.09 28.60
C LEU A 28 13.75 25.02 29.63
N ARG A 29 14.14 23.75 29.48
CA ARG A 29 13.93 22.71 30.53
C ARG A 29 15.17 21.84 30.77
N TRP A 30 16.35 22.42 30.62
CA TRP A 30 17.63 21.73 30.85
C TRP A 30 18.43 22.28 32.04
N ILE A 31 17.92 23.28 32.78
CA ILE A 31 18.72 24.01 33.79
C ILE A 31 18.30 23.73 35.25
N PHE A 32 17.14 23.15 35.54
CA PHE A 32 16.77 22.83 36.93
C PHE A 32 16.28 21.39 37.09
N GLY A 33 17.00 20.63 37.92
CA GLY A 33 16.70 19.26 38.28
C GLY A 33 15.30 19.11 38.88
N GLY A 34 14.64 18.03 38.51
CA GLY A 34 13.35 17.64 39.06
C GLY A 34 13.05 16.19 38.73
N GLY A 35 13.13 15.34 39.76
CA GLY A 35 12.41 14.08 39.93
C GLY A 35 12.41 13.06 38.79
N LYS A 36 13.08 11.92 39.00
CA LYS A 36 12.72 10.67 38.32
C LYS A 36 11.32 10.26 38.78
N GLU A 37 10.28 10.73 38.09
CA GLU A 37 8.97 10.10 38.19
C GLU A 37 9.07 8.71 37.55
N ALA A 38 8.67 7.69 38.31
CA ALA A 38 8.61 6.32 37.84
C ALA A 38 7.76 6.23 36.56
N PRO A 39 8.07 5.31 35.62
CA PRO A 39 7.24 5.11 34.45
C PRO A 39 5.81 4.83 34.92
N ARG A 40 4.88 5.73 34.61
CA ARG A 40 3.45 5.43 34.73
C ARG A 40 3.20 4.20 33.86
N GLU A 41 2.85 3.08 34.50
CA GLU A 41 2.35 1.91 33.79
C GLU A 41 1.17 2.39 32.93
N MET A 42 1.38 2.40 31.61
CA MET A 42 0.29 2.60 30.69
C MET A 42 -0.65 1.41 30.89
N PRO A 43 -1.95 1.62 31.14
CA PRO A 43 -2.90 0.52 31.20
C PRO A 43 -2.79 -0.25 29.89
N ALA A 44 -2.70 -1.58 30.00
CA ALA A 44 -2.69 -2.48 28.84
C ALA A 44 -3.77 -2.03 27.86
N ALA A 45 -3.37 -1.84 26.60
CA ALA A 45 -4.28 -1.43 25.54
C ALA A 45 -5.53 -2.31 25.60
N ARG A 46 -6.69 -1.69 25.87
CA ARG A 46 -7.98 -2.40 25.87
C ARG A 46 -8.09 -3.14 24.55
N SER A 47 -8.30 -4.45 24.60
CA SER A 47 -8.56 -5.25 23.40
C SER A 47 -9.75 -4.63 22.67
N ASN A 48 -9.58 -4.36 21.38
CA ASN A 48 -10.62 -3.76 20.56
C ASN A 48 -11.80 -4.75 20.54
N PRO A 49 -13.00 -4.40 21.08
CA PRO A 49 -14.01 -5.39 21.44
C PRO A 49 -14.79 -6.00 20.25
N VAL A 50 -14.37 -5.72 19.02
CA VAL A 50 -14.97 -6.29 17.80
C VAL A 50 -13.87 -6.71 16.83
N ALA A 51 -13.06 -7.69 17.23
CA ALA A 51 -12.32 -8.48 16.24
C ALA A 51 -13.32 -9.47 15.62
N ILE A 52 -13.83 -9.15 14.43
CA ILE A 52 -14.60 -10.11 13.64
C ILE A 52 -13.62 -11.20 13.23
N GLU A 53 -13.79 -12.41 13.76
CA GLU A 53 -12.99 -13.55 13.31
C GLU A 53 -13.30 -13.82 11.83
N PRO A 54 -12.28 -13.88 10.95
CA PRO A 54 -12.50 -14.10 9.53
C PRO A 54 -13.01 -15.53 9.31
N ASP A 55 -14.09 -15.66 8.56
CA ASP A 55 -14.60 -16.98 8.17
C ASP A 55 -13.69 -17.67 7.14
N ALA A 56 -13.97 -18.94 6.85
CA ALA A 56 -13.17 -19.73 5.91
C ALA A 56 -13.19 -19.19 4.47
N GLU A 57 -14.28 -18.52 4.05
CA GLU A 57 -14.34 -17.88 2.74
C GLU A 57 -13.43 -16.64 2.71
N MET A 58 -13.50 -15.78 3.73
CA MET A 58 -12.63 -14.61 3.87
C MET A 58 -11.15 -15.00 3.85
N VAL A 59 -10.77 -16.08 4.53
CA VAL A 59 -9.39 -16.57 4.55
C VAL A 59 -8.96 -17.08 3.17
N ARG A 60 -9.82 -17.82 2.47
CA ARG A 60 -9.51 -18.27 1.09
C ARG A 60 -9.35 -17.08 0.16
N GLU A 61 -10.28 -16.13 0.19
CA GLU A 61 -10.22 -14.93 -0.65
C GLU A 61 -8.95 -14.12 -0.40
N ALA A 62 -8.55 -13.96 0.88
CA ALA A 62 -7.32 -13.26 1.23
C ALA A 62 -6.05 -13.99 0.76
N ARG A 63 -6.06 -15.33 0.70
CA ARG A 63 -4.95 -16.12 0.14
C ARG A 63 -4.87 -15.96 -1.37
N ASP A 64 -6.00 -16.07 -2.06
CA ASP A 64 -6.06 -15.87 -3.52
C ASP A 64 -5.54 -14.47 -3.90
N ASP A 65 -5.93 -13.43 -3.14
CA ASP A 65 -5.44 -12.07 -3.33
C ASP A 65 -3.92 -11.97 -3.08
N ALA A 66 -3.40 -12.61 -2.03
CA ALA A 66 -1.97 -12.61 -1.72
C ALA A 66 -1.13 -13.32 -2.79
N ASP A 67 -1.63 -14.44 -3.32
CA ASP A 67 -0.99 -15.21 -4.40
C ASP A 67 -0.99 -14.39 -5.71
N GLU A 68 -2.10 -13.73 -6.03
CA GLU A 68 -2.20 -12.87 -7.21
C GLU A 68 -1.29 -11.64 -7.10
N VAL A 69 -1.24 -10.98 -5.94
CA VAL A 69 -0.30 -9.88 -5.67
C VAL A 69 1.13 -10.37 -5.86
N THR A 70 1.47 -11.53 -5.30
CA THR A 70 2.81 -12.11 -5.40
C THR A 70 3.21 -12.37 -6.86
N ARG A 71 2.30 -12.95 -7.65
CA ARG A 71 2.52 -13.27 -9.06
C ARG A 71 2.72 -12.01 -9.90
N LEU A 72 1.84 -11.02 -9.74
CA LEU A 72 1.94 -9.75 -10.48
C LEU A 72 3.16 -8.94 -10.05
N LEU A 73 3.49 -8.94 -8.76
CA LEU A 73 4.67 -8.26 -8.23
C LEU A 73 5.96 -8.80 -8.85
N GLN A 74 6.11 -10.12 -8.90
CA GLN A 74 7.26 -10.74 -9.56
C GLN A 74 7.35 -10.31 -11.02
N SER A 75 6.25 -10.41 -11.77
CA SER A 75 6.22 -10.02 -13.19
C SER A 75 6.58 -8.54 -13.40
N ARG A 76 6.09 -7.64 -12.54
CA ARG A 76 6.41 -6.19 -12.61
C ARG A 76 7.87 -5.92 -12.25
N ILE A 77 8.43 -6.62 -11.26
CA ILE A 77 9.86 -6.51 -10.91
C ILE A 77 10.73 -6.97 -12.08
N GLU A 78 10.41 -8.12 -12.69
CA GLU A 78 11.12 -8.64 -13.87
C GLU A 78 11.06 -7.65 -15.03
N ALA A 79 9.87 -7.13 -15.35
CA ALA A 79 9.66 -6.18 -16.43
C ALA A 79 10.31 -4.80 -16.18
N SER A 80 10.51 -4.41 -14.91
CA SER A 80 11.08 -3.11 -14.55
C SER A 80 12.56 -2.96 -14.96
N GLY A 81 13.28 -4.08 -15.09
CA GLY A 81 14.72 -4.06 -15.34
C GLY A 81 15.58 -3.50 -14.20
N LEU A 82 15.00 -3.13 -13.05
CA LEU A 82 15.72 -2.49 -11.93
C LEU A 82 16.50 -3.51 -11.08
N VAL A 83 16.00 -4.73 -11.00
CA VAL A 83 16.53 -5.80 -10.13
C VAL A 83 17.43 -6.74 -10.92
N VAL A 84 18.47 -7.25 -10.29
CA VAL A 84 19.35 -8.28 -10.85
C VAL A 84 18.54 -9.58 -11.00
N PRO A 85 18.39 -10.16 -12.22
CA PRO A 85 17.50 -11.30 -12.45
C PRO A 85 17.73 -12.50 -11.50
N GLY A 86 19.00 -12.83 -11.23
CA GLY A 86 19.35 -13.93 -10.31
C GLY A 86 18.98 -13.69 -8.85
N LYS A 87 18.69 -12.44 -8.47
CA LYS A 87 18.34 -12.03 -7.11
C LYS A 87 16.83 -11.86 -6.91
N ILE A 88 16.03 -11.91 -7.97
CA ILE A 88 14.57 -11.79 -7.89
C ILE A 88 13.94 -12.85 -6.97
N PRO A 89 14.29 -14.14 -7.02
CA PRO A 89 13.68 -15.15 -6.14
C PRO A 89 13.92 -14.86 -4.65
N GLU A 90 15.12 -14.39 -4.32
CA GLU A 90 15.50 -14.01 -2.96
C GLU A 90 14.72 -12.77 -2.49
N LEU A 91 14.64 -11.73 -3.32
CA LEU A 91 13.84 -10.54 -3.05
C LEU A 91 12.36 -10.89 -2.84
N MET A 92 11.80 -11.73 -3.72
CA MET A 92 10.39 -12.15 -3.62
C MET A 92 10.12 -12.93 -2.34
N THR A 93 11.07 -13.74 -1.86
CA THR A 93 10.94 -14.45 -0.58
C THR A 93 10.82 -13.47 0.58
N LYS A 94 11.67 -12.43 0.61
CA LYS A 94 11.62 -11.36 1.64
C LYS A 94 10.33 -10.54 1.58
N LEU A 95 9.83 -10.27 0.37
CA LEU A 95 8.58 -9.53 0.17
C LEU A 95 7.35 -10.36 0.58
N ARG A 96 7.28 -11.64 0.22
CA ARG A 96 6.16 -12.54 0.56
C ARG A 96 5.92 -12.65 2.06
N GLY A 97 6.98 -12.68 2.87
CA GLY A 97 6.85 -12.68 4.33
C GLY A 97 6.10 -11.48 4.91
N ASN A 98 5.92 -10.41 4.11
CA ASN A 98 5.22 -9.19 4.48
C ASN A 98 3.93 -8.96 3.68
N ILE A 99 3.55 -9.91 2.81
CA ILE A 99 2.22 -9.98 2.17
C ILE A 99 1.36 -10.84 3.10
N GLY A 100 1.02 -10.27 4.26
CA GLY A 100 0.22 -10.95 5.28
C GLY A 100 -1.27 -10.95 4.94
N LEU A 101 -1.99 -11.99 5.38
CA LEU A 101 -3.45 -12.02 5.31
C LEU A 101 -4.03 -10.83 6.07
N PHE A 102 -4.87 -10.04 5.41
CA PHE A 102 -5.50 -8.84 5.97
C PHE A 102 -4.53 -7.74 6.44
N GLN A 103 -3.25 -7.82 6.07
CA GLN A 103 -2.25 -6.80 6.41
C GLN A 103 -1.95 -5.91 5.21
N ARG A 104 -1.51 -4.68 5.50
CA ARG A 104 -0.98 -3.80 4.46
C ARG A 104 0.36 -4.35 3.97
N THR A 105 0.46 -4.58 2.67
CA THR A 105 1.71 -4.99 2.02
C THR A 105 2.82 -3.97 2.29
N SER A 106 4.01 -4.46 2.61
CA SER A 106 5.16 -3.62 2.96
C SER A 106 6.45 -4.17 2.38
N ILE A 107 7.36 -3.27 2.00
CA ILE A 107 8.73 -3.63 1.58
C ILE A 107 9.68 -3.84 2.78
N ALA A 108 9.18 -3.70 4.02
CA ALA A 108 10.02 -3.69 5.22
C ALA A 108 10.99 -4.87 5.28
N GLY A 109 10.52 -6.11 5.07
CA GLY A 109 11.39 -7.29 5.12
C GLY A 109 12.44 -7.36 4.02
N ALA A 110 12.24 -6.70 2.88
CA ALA A 110 13.28 -6.58 1.86
C ALA A 110 14.34 -5.53 2.23
N THR A 111 13.98 -4.52 3.02
CA THR A 111 14.87 -3.41 3.39
C THR A 111 15.63 -3.60 4.70
N GLN A 112 15.31 -4.66 5.44
CA GLN A 112 16.01 -5.03 6.68
C GLN A 112 17.31 -5.76 6.36
N GLY A 113 18.29 -5.63 7.25
CA GLY A 113 19.61 -6.24 7.14
C GLY A 113 20.54 -5.65 8.19
N ASP A 114 21.59 -6.40 8.53
CA ASP A 114 22.45 -6.08 9.69
C ASP A 114 23.54 -5.05 9.37
N GLU A 115 23.91 -4.92 8.10
CA GLU A 115 25.01 -4.07 7.66
C GLU A 115 24.50 -2.81 6.94
N PRO A 116 24.39 -1.66 7.63
CA PRO A 116 24.05 -0.40 6.99
C PRO A 116 25.21 0.14 6.16
N LEU A 117 24.90 0.70 5.00
CA LEU A 117 25.90 1.40 4.19
C LEU A 117 26.38 2.68 4.88
N SER A 118 27.68 2.92 4.82
CA SER A 118 28.32 4.18 5.20
C SER A 118 27.91 5.32 4.25
N VAL A 119 28.15 6.57 4.67
CA VAL A 119 27.90 7.74 3.80
C VAL A 119 28.77 7.70 2.54
N GLY A 120 30.01 7.21 2.66
CA GLY A 120 30.93 7.08 1.53
C GLY A 120 30.42 6.09 0.48
N GLU A 121 30.00 4.90 0.92
CA GLU A 121 29.41 3.88 0.04
C GLU A 121 28.14 4.38 -0.65
N LYS A 122 27.25 5.07 0.08
CA LYS A 122 26.04 5.65 -0.51
C LYS A 122 26.37 6.67 -1.61
N ARG A 123 27.35 7.54 -1.38
CA ARG A 123 27.79 8.52 -2.40
C ARG A 123 28.38 7.83 -3.62
N ALA A 124 29.20 6.79 -3.43
CA ALA A 124 29.81 6.03 -4.51
C ALA A 124 28.75 5.35 -5.41
N LEU A 125 27.63 4.93 -4.80
CA LEU A 125 26.51 4.27 -5.50
C LEU A 125 25.45 5.25 -6.04
N GLY A 126 25.63 6.57 -5.86
CA GLY A 126 24.65 7.58 -6.28
C GLY A 126 23.37 7.61 -5.42
N LEU A 127 23.38 7.00 -4.24
CA LEU A 127 22.23 6.90 -3.35
C LEU A 127 22.03 8.15 -2.49
N ASN A 128 20.78 8.37 -2.06
CA ASN A 128 20.46 9.44 -1.12
C ASN A 128 21.13 9.18 0.25
N THR A 129 22.08 10.03 0.62
CA THR A 129 22.86 9.85 1.87
C THR A 129 22.02 9.96 3.15
N ARG A 130 20.85 10.60 3.10
CA ARG A 130 19.92 10.72 4.25
C ARG A 130 19.11 9.45 4.48
N MET A 131 18.96 8.62 3.46
CA MET A 131 18.18 7.38 3.54
C MET A 131 19.02 6.26 4.18
N LYS A 132 18.34 5.37 4.91
CA LYS A 132 18.96 4.16 5.47
C LYS A 132 18.92 3.06 4.42
N TYR A 133 20.07 2.54 4.04
CA TYR A 133 20.20 1.39 3.14
C TYR A 133 21.09 0.35 3.81
N THR A 134 20.79 -0.92 3.61
CA THR A 134 21.64 -2.04 3.98
C THR A 134 22.38 -2.54 2.75
N ARG A 135 23.57 -3.14 2.93
CA ARG A 135 24.35 -3.72 1.83
C ARG A 135 23.51 -4.73 1.05
N GLU A 136 22.91 -5.69 1.78
CA GLU A 136 22.02 -6.72 1.24
C GLU A 136 20.87 -6.15 0.39
N PHE A 137 20.20 -5.10 0.86
CA PHE A 137 19.08 -4.53 0.12
C PHE A 137 19.52 -3.92 -1.22
N VAL A 138 20.68 -3.26 -1.24
CA VAL A 138 21.17 -2.61 -2.45
C VAL A 138 21.66 -3.62 -3.49
N GLU A 139 22.17 -4.77 -3.05
CA GLU A 139 22.60 -5.87 -3.93
C GLU A 139 21.46 -6.50 -4.76
N PHE A 140 20.19 -6.27 -4.40
CA PHE A 140 19.07 -6.66 -5.25
C PHE A 140 19.03 -5.85 -6.55
N PHE A 141 19.50 -4.61 -6.54
CA PHE A 141 19.36 -3.69 -7.66
C PHE A 141 20.58 -3.71 -8.56
N ARG A 142 20.36 -3.44 -9.85
CA ARG A 142 21.45 -3.27 -10.80
C ARG A 142 22.25 -2.01 -10.46
N PRO A 143 23.59 -2.07 -10.35
CA PRO A 143 24.39 -0.91 -9.98
C PRO A 143 24.17 0.30 -10.90
N GLU A 144 23.90 0.05 -12.18
CA GLU A 144 23.75 1.08 -13.21
C GLU A 144 22.48 1.91 -13.04
N VAL A 145 21.44 1.37 -12.40
CA VAL A 145 20.19 2.10 -12.19
C VAL A 145 20.20 2.94 -10.91
N LEU A 146 21.03 2.58 -9.92
CA LEU A 146 21.06 3.20 -8.59
C LEU A 146 21.24 4.73 -8.59
N PRO A 147 22.03 5.35 -9.50
CA PRO A 147 22.13 6.80 -9.57
C PRO A 147 20.86 7.50 -10.08
N THR A 148 19.96 6.77 -10.74
CA THR A 148 18.78 7.32 -11.43
C THR A 148 17.47 7.08 -10.68
N ILE A 149 17.47 6.15 -9.72
CA ILE A 149 16.28 5.78 -8.94
C ILE A 149 16.53 5.93 -7.45
N GLU A 150 15.46 6.06 -6.68
CA GLU A 150 15.49 5.79 -5.24
C GLU A 150 14.98 4.36 -5.01
N PRO A 151 15.84 3.37 -4.66
CA PRO A 151 15.47 1.96 -4.67
C PRO A 151 14.29 1.60 -3.75
N LYS A 152 14.16 2.24 -2.58
CA LYS A 152 13.04 1.95 -1.67
C LYS A 152 11.73 2.43 -2.24
N SER A 153 11.69 3.65 -2.75
CA SER A 153 10.52 4.26 -3.35
C SER A 153 10.12 3.54 -4.63
N ALA A 154 11.08 3.19 -5.50
CA ALA A 154 10.79 2.43 -6.71
C ALA A 154 10.14 1.07 -6.39
N LEU A 155 10.70 0.32 -5.43
CA LEU A 155 10.13 -0.96 -5.03
C LEU A 155 8.77 -0.81 -4.33
N ALA A 156 8.61 0.20 -3.47
CA ALA A 156 7.34 0.50 -2.80
C ALA A 156 6.25 0.88 -3.81
N GLN A 157 6.57 1.68 -4.83
CA GLN A 157 5.63 2.06 -5.88
C GLN A 157 5.17 0.86 -6.71
N ILE A 158 6.10 -0.05 -7.08
CA ILE A 158 5.72 -1.29 -7.78
C ILE A 158 4.76 -2.12 -6.92
N LEU A 159 5.08 -2.28 -5.62
CA LEU A 159 4.23 -3.02 -4.69
C LEU A 159 2.85 -2.38 -4.55
N ASP A 160 2.80 -1.06 -4.32
CA ASP A 160 1.53 -0.33 -4.20
C ASP A 160 0.70 -0.44 -5.49
N ALA A 161 1.31 -0.29 -6.66
CA ALA A 161 0.63 -0.40 -7.95
C ALA A 161 -0.05 -1.76 -8.12
N VAL A 162 0.67 -2.85 -7.81
CA VAL A 162 0.13 -4.21 -7.87
C VAL A 162 -0.97 -4.43 -6.82
N SER A 163 -0.75 -4.04 -5.57
CA SER A 163 -1.75 -4.19 -4.50
C SER A 163 -3.06 -3.46 -4.84
N PHE A 164 -2.97 -2.26 -5.41
CA PHE A 164 -4.15 -1.53 -5.87
C PHE A 164 -4.82 -2.18 -7.08
N GLU A 165 -4.05 -2.72 -8.03
CA GLU A 165 -4.58 -3.46 -9.18
C GLU A 165 -5.43 -4.67 -8.74
N VAL A 166 -4.90 -5.50 -7.85
CA VAL A 166 -5.61 -6.67 -7.31
C VAL A 166 -6.84 -6.25 -6.52
N SER A 167 -6.70 -5.26 -5.62
CA SER A 167 -7.82 -4.74 -4.82
C SER A 167 -8.99 -4.25 -5.69
N ARG A 168 -8.70 -3.61 -6.83
CA ARG A 168 -9.73 -3.14 -7.76
C ARG A 168 -10.40 -4.28 -8.53
N ARG A 169 -9.64 -5.27 -9.00
CA ARG A 169 -10.22 -6.48 -9.60
C ARG A 169 -11.15 -7.18 -8.61
N ARG A 170 -10.73 -7.27 -7.34
CA ARG A 170 -11.55 -7.80 -6.25
C ARG A 170 -12.83 -7.00 -6.03
N ALA A 171 -12.75 -5.68 -6.01
CA ALA A 171 -13.91 -4.81 -5.84
C ALA A 171 -14.98 -5.07 -6.93
N LEU A 172 -14.58 -5.13 -8.21
CA LEU A 172 -15.50 -5.45 -9.30
C LEU A 172 -16.13 -6.84 -9.14
N THR A 173 -15.34 -7.86 -8.77
CA THR A 173 -15.88 -9.21 -8.50
C THR A 173 -16.90 -9.20 -7.37
N ARG A 174 -16.64 -8.46 -6.28
CA ARG A 174 -17.60 -8.31 -5.18
C ARG A 174 -18.87 -7.60 -5.61
N PHE A 175 -18.77 -6.53 -6.39
CA PHE A 175 -19.95 -5.84 -6.94
C PHE A 175 -20.78 -6.77 -7.80
N ARG A 176 -20.16 -7.64 -8.62
CA ARG A 176 -20.88 -8.61 -9.46
C ARG A 176 -21.61 -9.64 -8.59
N LYS A 177 -20.94 -10.21 -7.59
CA LYS A 177 -21.55 -11.15 -6.63
C LYS A 177 -22.74 -10.53 -5.89
N ALA A 178 -22.66 -9.24 -5.56
CA ALA A 178 -23.72 -8.51 -4.85
C ALA A 178 -24.88 -8.04 -5.73
N GLY A 179 -24.84 -8.30 -7.06
CA GLY A 179 -25.86 -7.82 -7.99
C GLY A 179 -25.79 -6.31 -8.25
N GLY A 180 -24.59 -5.72 -8.19
CA GLY A 180 -24.35 -4.32 -8.51
C GLY A 180 -24.84 -3.93 -9.91
N GLY A 181 -25.31 -2.69 -10.05
CA GLY A 181 -25.89 -2.21 -11.30
C GLY A 181 -24.93 -1.35 -12.08
N LEU A 182 -24.65 -0.19 -11.51
CA LEU A 182 -23.83 0.83 -12.13
C LEU A 182 -22.60 1.08 -11.26
N VAL A 183 -21.48 1.36 -11.91
CA VAL A 183 -20.23 1.76 -11.25
C VAL A 183 -19.75 3.11 -11.75
N THR A 184 -19.09 3.84 -10.86
CA THR A 184 -18.37 5.08 -11.17
C THR A 184 -16.90 4.88 -10.83
N ILE A 185 -16.02 5.56 -11.58
CA ILE A 185 -14.58 5.59 -11.32
C ILE A 185 -14.26 6.91 -10.61
N GLU A 186 -13.68 6.81 -9.43
CA GLU A 186 -13.39 7.97 -8.58
C GLU A 186 -11.90 7.97 -8.19
N PRO A 187 -11.19 9.10 -8.35
CA PRO A 187 -9.85 9.23 -7.79
C PRO A 187 -9.93 9.25 -6.26
N LEU A 188 -9.04 8.51 -5.59
CA LEU A 188 -8.93 8.56 -4.14
C LEU A 188 -8.30 9.89 -3.70
N GLY A 189 -9.07 10.72 -3.01
CA GLY A 189 -8.63 12.05 -2.56
C GLY A 189 -9.24 13.16 -3.40
N ASP A 190 -8.40 13.96 -4.05
CA ASP A 190 -8.85 15.10 -4.85
C ASP A 190 -9.59 14.63 -6.13
N PRO A 191 -10.87 15.01 -6.31
CA PRO A 191 -11.65 14.75 -7.51
C PRO A 191 -10.94 15.13 -8.82
N ASP A 192 -10.13 16.18 -8.83
CA ASP A 192 -9.47 16.66 -10.05
C ASP A 192 -8.07 16.06 -10.26
N ALA A 193 -7.62 15.14 -9.40
CA ALA A 193 -6.28 14.57 -9.43
C ALA A 193 -5.99 13.68 -10.66
N CYS A 194 -7.01 13.19 -11.38
CA CYS A 194 -6.81 12.28 -12.50
C CYS A 194 -7.67 12.66 -13.71
N ALA A 195 -7.02 13.21 -14.75
CA ALA A 195 -7.68 13.58 -15.99
C ALA A 195 -8.31 12.36 -16.73
N ALA A 196 -7.65 11.20 -16.68
CA ALA A 196 -8.16 9.98 -17.28
C ALA A 196 -9.46 9.51 -16.61
N ALA A 197 -9.50 9.49 -15.27
CA ALA A 197 -10.71 9.18 -14.53
C ALA A 197 -11.80 10.24 -14.75
N LYS A 198 -11.42 11.53 -14.79
CA LYS A 198 -12.36 12.64 -15.04
C LYS A 198 -13.15 12.47 -16.33
N ARG A 199 -12.51 11.98 -17.40
CA ARG A 199 -13.16 11.69 -18.70
C ARG A 199 -14.16 10.53 -18.62
N LEU A 200 -14.01 9.64 -17.63
CA LEU A 200 -14.86 8.47 -17.40
C LEU A 200 -15.75 8.61 -16.16
N ARG A 201 -15.96 9.83 -15.63
CA ARG A 201 -16.90 10.15 -14.54
C ARG A 201 -18.36 10.07 -14.99
N ARG A 202 -18.72 8.97 -15.62
CA ARG A 202 -20.09 8.60 -15.93
C ARG A 202 -20.40 7.28 -15.24
N ARG A 203 -21.67 7.05 -15.00
CA ARG A 203 -22.17 5.76 -14.53
C ARG A 203 -22.03 4.76 -15.68
N LEU A 204 -21.31 3.67 -15.45
CA LEU A 204 -21.12 2.59 -16.40
C LEU A 204 -21.87 1.35 -15.90
N PRO A 205 -22.48 0.55 -16.79
CA PRO A 205 -22.83 -0.82 -16.46
C PRO A 205 -21.61 -1.55 -15.87
N LEU A 206 -21.81 -2.32 -14.79
CA LEU A 206 -20.74 -3.05 -14.12
C LEU A 206 -19.99 -4.02 -15.06
N GLU A 207 -20.68 -4.50 -16.08
CA GLU A 207 -20.19 -5.39 -17.14
C GLU A 207 -19.28 -4.66 -18.13
N GLU A 208 -19.44 -3.34 -18.28
CA GLU A 208 -18.65 -2.47 -19.14
C GLU A 208 -17.54 -1.72 -18.37
N ALA A 209 -17.38 -2.01 -17.07
CA ALA A 209 -16.37 -1.37 -16.25
C ALA A 209 -14.96 -1.73 -16.76
N PRO A 210 -14.12 -0.73 -17.13
CA PRO A 210 -12.77 -1.00 -17.61
C PRO A 210 -11.88 -1.51 -16.46
N GLU A 211 -10.77 -2.16 -16.79
CA GLU A 211 -9.72 -2.41 -15.80
C GLU A 211 -8.97 -1.12 -15.45
N LEU A 212 -8.46 -1.07 -14.22
CA LEU A 212 -7.68 0.05 -13.69
C LEU A 212 -6.29 -0.45 -13.27
N PRO A 213 -5.19 0.20 -13.71
CA PRO A 213 -5.12 1.50 -14.39
C PRO A 213 -5.71 1.50 -15.81
N LEU A 214 -6.28 2.64 -16.21
CA LEU A 214 -6.73 2.84 -17.59
C LEU A 214 -5.52 2.82 -18.54
N PRO A 215 -5.67 2.38 -19.81
CA PRO A 215 -4.58 2.42 -20.78
C PRO A 215 -3.95 3.80 -21.01
N THR A 216 -4.72 4.86 -20.76
CA THR A 216 -4.27 6.25 -20.88
C THR A 216 -3.77 6.84 -19.55
N CYS A 217 -3.58 6.03 -18.51
CA CYS A 217 -3.06 6.47 -17.23
C CYS A 217 -1.53 6.43 -17.25
N ASP A 218 -0.91 7.58 -17.02
CA ASP A 218 0.54 7.80 -16.97
C ASP A 218 1.10 7.85 -15.54
N ALA A 219 0.24 7.69 -14.52
CA ALA A 219 0.66 7.70 -13.14
C ALA A 219 1.39 6.41 -12.76
N ASP A 220 2.54 6.54 -12.09
CA ASP A 220 3.32 5.41 -11.56
C ASP A 220 2.47 4.47 -10.69
N VAL A 221 1.55 5.05 -9.92
CA VAL A 221 0.57 4.33 -9.09
C VAL A 221 -0.82 4.91 -9.30
N CYS A 222 -1.69 4.17 -9.98
CA CYS A 222 -3.10 4.55 -10.11
C CYS A 222 -3.81 4.39 -8.77
N ARG A 223 -4.36 5.49 -8.25
CA ARG A 223 -5.14 5.53 -7.00
C ARG A 223 -6.65 5.65 -7.21
N CYS A 224 -7.13 5.48 -8.43
CA CYS A 224 -8.57 5.46 -8.66
C CYS A 224 -9.21 4.20 -8.06
N ALA A 225 -10.48 4.28 -7.71
CA ALA A 225 -11.29 3.21 -7.18
C ALA A 225 -12.65 3.15 -7.89
N PHE A 226 -13.33 2.02 -7.73
CA PHE A 226 -14.71 1.87 -8.19
C PHE A 226 -15.66 2.11 -7.03
N ALA A 227 -16.67 2.96 -7.25
CA ALA A 227 -17.84 3.05 -6.40
C ALA A 227 -19.02 2.37 -7.11
N CYS A 228 -19.77 1.54 -6.38
CA CYS A 228 -20.91 0.80 -6.94
C CYS A 228 -22.22 1.36 -6.40
N GLU A 229 -23.19 1.48 -7.27
CA GLU A 229 -24.56 1.79 -6.94
C GLU A 229 -25.43 0.52 -7.05
N PRO A 230 -26.38 0.32 -6.12
CA PRO A 230 -27.28 -0.82 -6.17
C PRO A 230 -28.18 -0.75 -7.42
N ARG A 231 -28.56 -1.93 -7.97
CA ARG A 231 -29.58 -2.01 -9.02
C ARG A 231 -30.91 -1.50 -8.46
N SER A 232 -31.49 -0.51 -9.14
CA SER A 232 -32.83 0.03 -8.86
C SER A 232 -33.91 -0.96 -9.31
#